data_AF-A0A7K1KWR9-F1
#
_entry.id   AF-A0A7K1KWR9-F1
#
_cell.length_a   1.000
_cell.length_b   1.000
_cell.length_c   1.000
_cell.angle_alpha   90.00
_cell.angle_beta   90.00
_cell.angle_gamma   90.00
#
_symmetry.space_group_name_H-M   'P 1'
#
loop_
_entity.id
_entity.type
_entity.pdbx_description
1 polymer ?
#
loop_
_entity_poly.entity_id
_entity_poly.type
_entity_poly.pdbx_seq_one_letter_code
_entity_poly.pdbx_strand_id
1 'polypeptide(L)'
;MWVRPSLAVLALLPALAACGGGGEVTMPPLTPEPADSRLTDTGGDERRTLPARLVLYRFLRGVAKGNVAVCAYLAPAYERTAFGRPGGCRAGLGRERAKLGPRDLAALRGVTVPTGEAGPGAGEVTVRFEDLKWRGEPAGQGGLLASSFTLRRTGGRWLIAEQGQPS
;
A
#
# COMPACT_ATOMS: atom_id res chain seq x y z
N MET A 1 -37.32 4.92 19.85
CA MET A 1 -38.40 4.93 18.85
C MET A 1 -38.36 6.27 18.11
N TRP A 2 -38.03 6.28 16.81
CA TRP A 2 -38.63 7.13 15.76
C TRP A 2 -37.87 6.97 14.43
N VAL A 3 -38.41 6.10 13.56
CA VAL A 3 -38.99 6.35 12.22
C VAL A 3 -38.04 6.93 11.16
N ARG A 4 -37.76 6.09 10.16
CA ARG A 4 -37.32 6.47 8.81
C ARG A 4 -38.55 6.88 8.00
N PRO A 5 -38.41 7.78 7.02
CA PRO A 5 -39.27 7.71 5.84
C PRO A 5 -38.46 7.42 4.58
N SER A 6 -39.17 6.77 3.66
CA SER A 6 -38.69 6.13 2.44
C SER A 6 -39.11 6.93 1.20
N LEU A 7 -38.54 6.52 0.06
CA LEU A 7 -39.07 6.53 -1.31
C LEU A 7 -39.14 7.85 -2.10
N ALA A 8 -38.44 7.85 -3.25
CA ALA A 8 -39.01 8.32 -4.51
C ALA A 8 -38.42 7.51 -5.68
N VAL A 9 -39.30 6.78 -6.35
CA VAL A 9 -39.14 6.14 -7.67
C VAL A 9 -39.27 7.22 -8.73
N LEU A 10 -38.53 7.16 -9.84
CA LEU A 10 -39.10 7.48 -11.17
C LEU A 10 -38.20 6.96 -12.31
N ALA A 11 -38.83 6.28 -13.25
CA ALA A 11 -38.28 5.63 -14.44
C ALA A 11 -37.94 6.62 -15.57
N LEU A 12 -37.18 6.17 -16.57
CA LEU A 12 -37.50 6.31 -18.02
C LEU A 12 -36.37 5.73 -18.90
N LEU A 13 -36.67 4.62 -19.57
CA LEU A 13 -36.01 4.15 -20.79
C LEU A 13 -36.55 4.96 -21.99
N PRO A 14 -35.74 5.13 -23.05
CA PRO A 14 -36.23 4.69 -24.35
C PRO A 14 -35.20 3.88 -25.14
N ALA A 15 -35.71 2.81 -25.74
CA ALA A 15 -35.07 2.03 -26.79
C ALA A 15 -35.10 2.80 -28.12
N LEU A 16 -34.01 2.73 -28.89
CA LEU A 16 -33.96 3.16 -30.29
C LEU A 16 -33.32 2.08 -31.17
N ALA A 17 -34.18 1.55 -32.04
CA ALA A 17 -34.02 1.25 -33.47
C ALA A 17 -32.77 0.50 -34.01
N ALA A 18 -33.06 -0.70 -34.51
CA ALA A 18 -32.69 -1.30 -35.81
C ALA A 18 -31.71 -0.59 -36.77
N CYS A 19 -30.72 -1.37 -37.26
CA CYS A 19 -30.25 -1.54 -38.65
C CYS A 19 -28.92 -2.33 -38.57
N GLY A 20 -28.72 -3.49 -39.20
CA GLY A 20 -28.91 -3.76 -40.62
C GLY A 20 -27.52 -3.83 -41.27
N GLY A 21 -27.20 -4.95 -41.91
CA GLY A 21 -26.05 -5.03 -42.83
C GLY A 21 -25.07 -6.15 -42.53
N GLY A 22 -25.32 -7.32 -43.14
CA GLY A 22 -24.29 -8.34 -43.33
C GLY A 22 -23.22 -7.82 -44.30
N GLY A 23 -21.98 -8.16 -44.00
CA GLY A 23 -20.81 -7.89 -44.82
C GLY A 23 -19.70 -8.81 -44.35
N GLU A 24 -19.67 -10.02 -44.90
CA GLU A 24 -18.60 -10.97 -44.68
C GLU A 24 -17.32 -10.41 -45.30
N VAL A 25 -16.45 -9.89 -44.44
CA VAL A 25 -15.10 -9.46 -44.82
C VAL A 25 -14.17 -10.62 -44.52
N THR A 26 -13.86 -11.41 -45.55
CA THR A 26 -12.73 -12.36 -45.51
C THR A 26 -11.45 -11.55 -45.40
N MET A 27 -10.91 -11.45 -44.18
CA MET A 27 -9.55 -10.99 -43.96
C MET A 27 -8.58 -12.16 -44.25
N PRO A 28 -7.46 -11.91 -44.97
CA PRO A 28 -6.41 -12.92 -45.13
C PRO A 28 -5.77 -13.23 -43.76
N PRO A 29 -5.31 -14.48 -43.52
CA PRO A 29 -4.76 -14.84 -42.22
C PRO A 29 -3.52 -14.00 -41.94
N LEU A 30 -3.60 -13.19 -40.87
CA LEU A 30 -2.46 -12.48 -40.33
C LEU A 30 -1.47 -13.54 -39.84
N THR A 31 -0.30 -13.58 -40.46
CA THR A 31 0.88 -14.27 -39.92
C THR A 31 1.03 -13.91 -38.45
N PRO A 32 1.12 -14.89 -37.53
CA PRO A 32 1.36 -14.59 -36.13
C PRO A 32 2.72 -13.89 -36.04
N GLU A 33 2.72 -12.61 -35.67
CA GLU A 33 3.95 -11.97 -35.23
C GLU A 33 4.48 -12.77 -34.02
N PRO A 34 5.80 -13.00 -33.93
CA PRO A 34 6.37 -13.66 -32.77
C PRO A 34 6.09 -12.77 -31.56
N ALA A 35 5.30 -13.30 -30.62
CA ALA A 35 4.97 -12.61 -29.39
C ALA A 35 6.28 -12.21 -28.68
N ASP A 36 6.57 -10.91 -28.71
CA ASP A 36 7.68 -10.32 -27.98
C ASP A 36 7.41 -10.54 -26.49
N SER A 37 8.04 -11.58 -25.94
CA SER A 37 7.74 -12.15 -24.62
C SER A 37 8.27 -11.30 -23.45
N ARG A 38 8.36 -9.97 -23.65
CA ARG A 38 8.94 -9.03 -22.69
C ARG A 38 7.93 -8.10 -22.01
N LEU A 39 6.63 -8.24 -22.30
CA LEU A 39 5.60 -7.31 -21.83
C LEU A 39 4.59 -7.87 -20.81
N THR A 40 4.82 -9.05 -20.23
CA THR A 40 3.79 -9.70 -19.38
C THR A 40 4.08 -9.80 -17.89
N ASP A 41 5.17 -9.23 -17.35
CA ASP A 41 5.54 -9.50 -15.96
C ASP A 41 5.83 -8.27 -15.07
N THR A 42 5.06 -7.20 -15.24
CA THR A 42 5.00 -6.10 -14.24
C THR A 42 3.63 -5.97 -13.57
N GLY A 43 2.62 -6.73 -13.98
CA GLY A 43 1.23 -6.51 -13.52
C GLY A 43 0.75 -7.39 -12.36
N GLY A 44 1.40 -8.52 -12.09
CA GLY A 44 0.93 -9.52 -11.14
C GLY A 44 1.33 -9.22 -9.70
N ASP A 45 2.62 -8.97 -9.47
CA ASP A 45 3.16 -8.78 -8.12
C ASP A 45 2.76 -7.45 -7.51
N GLU A 46 2.73 -6.36 -8.27
CA GLU A 46 2.30 -5.07 -7.74
C GLU A 46 0.86 -5.11 -7.21
N ARG A 47 -0.05 -5.79 -7.91
CA ARG A 47 -1.45 -5.95 -7.47
C ARG A 47 -1.53 -6.83 -6.22
N ARG A 48 -0.72 -7.89 -6.14
CA ARG A 48 -0.67 -8.80 -4.99
C ARG A 48 -0.11 -8.11 -3.73
N THR A 49 0.89 -7.25 -3.87
CA THR A 49 1.52 -6.56 -2.74
C THR A 49 0.81 -5.26 -2.34
N LEU A 50 -0.10 -4.74 -3.16
CA LEU A 50 -0.81 -3.48 -2.91
C LEU A 50 -1.43 -3.36 -1.49
N PRO A 51 -2.14 -4.36 -0.95
CA PRO A 51 -2.71 -4.25 0.39
C PRO A 51 -1.65 -4.09 1.49
N ALA A 52 -0.50 -4.74 1.34
CA ALA A 52 0.63 -4.60 2.26
C ALA A 52 1.22 -3.17 2.14
N ARG A 53 1.51 -2.73 0.92
CA ARG A 53 2.07 -1.38 0.66
C ARG A 53 1.18 -0.27 1.21
N LEU A 54 -0.14 -0.41 1.13
CA LEU A 54 -1.10 0.53 1.71
C LEU A 54 -1.02 0.61 3.23
N VAL A 55 -0.74 -0.50 3.92
CA VAL A 55 -0.54 -0.50 5.37
C VAL A 55 0.71 0.31 5.74
N LEU A 56 1.83 0.07 5.06
CA LEU A 56 3.06 0.83 5.29
C LEU A 56 2.85 2.32 4.97
N TYR A 57 2.22 2.64 3.85
CA TYR A 57 1.89 4.01 3.46
C TYR A 57 1.08 4.74 4.56
N ARG A 58 0.01 4.10 5.07
CA ARG A 58 -0.85 4.67 6.12
C ARG A 58 -0.10 4.85 7.43
N PHE A 59 0.75 3.89 7.79
CA PHE A 59 1.62 3.98 8.95
C PHE A 59 2.54 5.20 8.85
N LEU A 60 3.36 5.29 7.79
CA LEU A 60 4.34 6.38 7.62
C LEU A 60 3.67 7.77 7.59
N ARG A 61 2.56 7.91 6.84
CA ARG A 61 1.79 9.15 6.76
C ARG A 61 1.16 9.53 8.10
N GLY A 62 0.72 8.54 8.88
CA GLY A 62 0.13 8.81 10.19
C GLY A 62 1.18 9.08 11.28
N VAL A 63 2.39 8.50 11.20
CA VAL A 63 3.55 8.90 12.02
C VAL A 63 3.84 10.38 11.82
N ALA A 64 3.87 10.86 10.57
CA ALA A 64 4.08 12.29 10.28
C ALA A 64 3.08 13.21 11.01
N LYS A 65 1.83 12.73 11.15
CA LYS A 65 0.72 13.42 11.83
C LYS A 65 0.66 13.20 13.34
N GLY A 66 1.49 12.31 13.90
CA GLY A 66 1.38 11.90 15.30
C GLY A 66 0.09 11.13 15.62
N ASN A 67 -0.49 10.46 14.62
CA ASN A 67 -1.74 9.74 14.79
C ASN A 67 -1.52 8.38 15.49
N VAL A 68 -1.90 8.27 16.76
CA VAL A 68 -1.76 7.03 17.56
C VAL A 68 -2.52 5.84 16.96
N ALA A 69 -3.55 6.06 16.13
CA ALA A 69 -4.28 4.96 15.48
C ALA A 69 -3.40 4.11 14.56
N VAL A 70 -2.26 4.63 14.08
CA VAL A 70 -1.34 3.85 13.23
C VAL A 70 -0.69 2.68 13.95
N CYS A 71 -0.66 2.69 15.29
CA CYS A 71 -0.15 1.57 16.06
C CYS A 71 -0.93 0.26 15.78
N ALA A 72 -2.16 0.35 15.29
CA ALA A 72 -2.95 -0.82 14.88
C ALA A 72 -2.41 -1.55 13.64
N TYR A 73 -1.42 -0.97 12.93
CA TYR A 73 -0.73 -1.60 11.81
C TYR A 73 0.52 -2.38 12.23
N LEU A 74 0.90 -2.34 13.51
CA LEU A 74 2.14 -2.95 13.96
C LEU A 74 1.89 -4.33 14.56
N ALA A 75 2.78 -5.26 14.25
CA ALA A 75 2.86 -6.52 15.00
C ALA A 75 3.64 -6.31 16.30
N PRO A 76 3.40 -7.15 17.33
CA PRO A 76 4.13 -7.08 18.60
C PRO A 76 5.66 -7.16 18.47
N ALA A 77 6.17 -7.87 17.45
CA ALA A 77 7.60 -8.00 17.19
C ALA A 77 8.22 -6.64 16.78
N TYR A 78 7.65 -5.98 15.78
CA TYR A 78 8.03 -4.62 15.41
C TYR A 78 7.96 -3.67 16.60
N GLU A 79 6.88 -3.72 17.39
CA GLU A 79 6.73 -2.84 18.55
C GLU A 79 7.84 -3.03 19.59
N ARG A 80 8.28 -4.27 19.80
CA ARG A 80 9.40 -4.57 20.68
C ARG A 80 10.70 -3.93 20.19
N THR A 81 10.97 -4.00 18.88
CA THR A 81 12.20 -3.43 18.29
C THR A 81 12.16 -1.91 18.27
N ALA A 82 11.05 -1.30 17.82
CA ALA A 82 10.95 0.15 17.64
C ALA A 82 10.63 0.91 18.94
N PHE A 83 9.92 0.30 19.88
CA PHE A 83 9.44 0.96 21.11
C PHE A 83 9.87 0.25 22.40
N GLY A 84 10.68 -0.81 22.31
CA GLY A 84 11.24 -1.54 23.45
C GLY A 84 10.32 -2.59 24.09
N ARG A 85 9.02 -2.63 23.73
CA ARG A 85 8.06 -3.62 24.26
C ARG A 85 6.86 -3.84 23.34
N PRO A 86 6.23 -5.03 23.39
CA PRO A 86 4.88 -5.23 22.84
C PRO A 86 3.89 -4.21 23.41
N GLY A 87 3.01 -3.68 22.56
CA GLY A 87 2.06 -2.62 22.88
C GLY A 87 2.70 -1.24 23.10
N GLY A 88 4.02 -1.10 22.90
CA GLY A 88 4.78 0.11 23.22
C GLY A 88 4.44 1.30 22.32
N CYS A 89 3.87 1.10 21.14
CA CYS A 89 3.64 2.17 20.17
C CYS A 89 2.71 3.26 20.73
N ARG A 90 1.60 2.90 21.38
CA ARG A 90 0.61 3.91 21.83
C ARG A 90 1.19 4.90 22.84
N ALA A 91 2.03 4.42 23.75
CA ALA A 91 2.70 5.26 24.75
C ALA A 91 4.01 5.89 24.23
N GLY A 92 4.66 5.25 23.26
CA GLY A 92 5.99 5.63 22.76
C GLY A 92 6.00 6.48 21.49
N LEU A 93 4.91 6.52 20.72
CA LEU A 93 4.88 7.15 19.40
C LEU A 93 5.28 8.63 19.44
N GLY A 94 4.80 9.39 20.43
CA GLY A 94 5.16 10.80 20.56
C GLY A 94 6.66 11.01 20.75
N ARG A 95 7.30 10.19 21.60
CA ARG A 95 8.75 10.24 21.86
C ARG A 95 9.56 9.82 20.64
N GLU A 96 9.20 8.72 19.99
CA GLU A 96 9.92 8.27 18.79
C GLU A 96 9.76 9.24 17.63
N ARG A 97 8.56 9.81 17.46
CA ARG A 97 8.30 10.85 16.48
C ARG A 97 9.10 12.14 16.77
N ALA A 98 9.32 12.48 18.03
CA ALA A 98 10.11 13.67 18.40
C ALA A 98 11.59 13.56 17.99
N LYS A 99 12.09 12.34 17.74
CA LYS A 99 13.43 12.11 17.18
C LYS A 99 13.50 12.43 15.68
N LEU A 100 12.35 12.52 14.99
CA LEU A 100 12.27 12.89 13.58
C LEU A 100 12.32 14.41 13.44
N GLY A 101 13.24 14.90 12.62
CA GLY A 101 13.37 16.33 12.36
C GLY A 101 12.19 16.90 11.55
N PRO A 102 12.05 18.23 11.46
CA PRO A 102 11.03 18.86 10.62
C PRO A 102 11.10 18.41 9.15
N ARG A 103 12.32 18.21 8.63
CA ARG A 103 12.58 17.67 7.27
C ARG A 103 12.01 16.26 7.11
N ASP A 104 12.29 15.35 8.04
CA ASP A 104 11.79 13.98 7.99
C ASP A 104 10.26 13.94 8.07
N LEU A 105 9.67 14.74 8.95
CA LEU A 105 8.22 14.86 9.07
C LEU A 105 7.60 15.40 7.77
N ALA A 106 8.24 16.36 7.09
CA ALA A 106 7.79 16.84 5.79
C ALA A 106 7.91 15.77 4.70
N ALA A 107 9.02 15.03 4.66
CA ALA A 107 9.23 13.92 3.74
C ALA A 107 8.18 12.81 3.94
N LEU A 108 7.89 12.42 5.19
CA LEU A 108 6.84 11.44 5.51
C LEU A 108 5.43 11.93 5.14
N ARG A 109 5.17 13.24 5.17
CA ARG A 109 3.91 13.79 4.64
C ARG A 109 3.82 13.66 3.11
N GLY A 110 4.92 13.47 2.40
CA GLY A 110 4.98 13.31 0.95
C GLY A 110 5.16 11.86 0.46
N VAL A 111 5.50 10.92 1.35
CA VAL A 111 5.93 9.56 1.00
C VAL A 111 4.85 8.74 0.26
N THR A 112 5.28 7.89 -0.66
CA THR A 112 4.48 6.83 -1.29
C THR A 112 5.26 5.51 -1.32
N VAL A 113 4.54 4.39 -1.48
CA VAL A 113 5.09 3.02 -1.45
C VAL A 113 4.71 2.32 -2.77
N PRO A 114 5.44 2.58 -3.88
CA PRO A 114 5.03 2.12 -5.21
C PRO A 114 5.31 0.63 -5.44
N THR A 115 6.31 0.08 -4.77
CA THR A 115 6.78 -1.29 -4.98
C THR A 115 6.91 -2.00 -3.64
N GLY A 116 6.99 -3.33 -3.71
CA GLY A 116 7.17 -4.22 -2.58
C GLY A 116 7.45 -5.61 -3.16
N GLU A 117 8.47 -6.26 -2.64
CA GLU A 117 8.98 -7.54 -3.12
C GLU A 117 8.50 -8.67 -2.21
N ALA A 118 8.55 -9.90 -2.69
CA ALA A 118 8.31 -11.05 -1.84
C ALA A 118 9.31 -11.06 -0.67
N GLY A 119 8.78 -11.18 0.56
CA GLY A 119 9.59 -11.23 1.76
C GLY A 119 10.22 -12.60 2.00
N PRO A 120 11.05 -12.73 3.06
CA PRO A 120 11.74 -13.97 3.39
C PRO A 120 10.79 -15.10 3.80
N GLY A 121 9.63 -14.78 4.39
CA GLY A 121 8.58 -15.74 4.70
C GLY A 121 7.52 -15.89 3.61
N ALA A 122 6.86 -17.05 3.59
CA ALA A 122 5.75 -17.31 2.68
C ALA A 122 4.61 -16.30 2.92
N GLY A 123 4.26 -15.55 1.86
CA GLY A 123 3.20 -14.53 1.94
C GLY A 123 3.61 -13.25 2.68
N GLU A 124 4.91 -13.05 2.91
CA GLU A 124 5.45 -11.77 3.38
C GLU A 124 5.77 -10.84 2.21
N VAL A 125 5.77 -9.55 2.49
CA VAL A 125 6.16 -8.51 1.54
C VAL A 125 7.20 -7.63 2.20
N THR A 126 8.34 -7.45 1.56
CA THR A 126 9.39 -6.55 2.01
C THR A 126 9.36 -5.28 1.18
N VAL A 127 9.46 -4.13 1.85
CA VAL A 127 9.66 -2.82 1.22
C VAL A 127 10.95 -2.24 1.75
N ARG A 128 11.92 -1.96 0.89
CA ARG A 128 13.17 -1.32 1.30
C ARG A 128 12.97 0.19 1.41
N PHE A 129 13.78 0.85 2.23
CA PHE A 129 13.69 2.29 2.41
C PHE A 129 13.94 3.05 1.10
N GLU A 130 14.90 2.58 0.31
CA GLU A 130 15.26 3.10 -1.01
C GLU A 130 14.15 2.96 -2.06
N ASP A 131 13.22 2.02 -1.86
CA ASP A 131 12.06 1.83 -2.73
C ASP A 131 10.93 2.83 -2.43
N LEU A 132 10.99 3.51 -1.27
CA LEU A 132 10.05 4.58 -0.92
C LEU A 132 10.25 5.76 -1.86
N LYS A 133 9.15 6.34 -2.34
CA LYS A 133 9.20 7.55 -3.16
C LYS A 133 8.81 8.76 -2.33
N TRP A 134 9.59 9.80 -2.49
CA TRP A 134 9.50 11.04 -1.74
C TRP A 134 9.09 12.17 -2.68
N ARG A 135 8.20 13.05 -2.23
CA ARG A 135 7.80 14.24 -3.02
C ARG A 135 8.95 15.27 -3.13
N GLY A 136 9.89 15.24 -2.20
CA GLY A 136 11.05 16.12 -2.16
C GLY A 136 12.23 15.35 -1.57
N GLU A 137 13.03 16.01 -0.75
CA GLU A 137 14.15 15.35 -0.09
C GLU A 137 13.68 14.15 0.76
N PRO A 138 14.39 13.01 0.70
CA PRO A 138 14.09 11.86 1.54
C PRO A 138 14.33 12.19 3.01
N ALA A 139 13.60 11.48 3.88
CA ALA A 139 13.88 11.47 5.31
C ALA A 139 15.23 10.78 5.59
N GLY A 140 15.84 11.09 6.73
CA GLY A 140 16.96 10.31 7.26
C GLY A 140 16.50 8.91 7.66
N GLN A 141 17.33 7.90 7.40
CA GLN A 141 17.15 6.57 7.96
C GLN A 141 17.48 6.58 9.46
N GLY A 142 16.73 5.82 10.25
CA GLY A 142 16.93 5.67 11.70
C GLY A 142 15.63 5.71 12.50
N GLY A 143 15.66 5.13 13.71
CA GLY A 143 14.52 5.08 14.61
C GLY A 143 13.33 4.32 14.02
N LEU A 144 12.23 5.04 13.72
CA LEU A 144 11.03 4.48 13.07
C LEU A 144 11.23 4.22 11.58
N LEU A 145 12.29 4.76 10.97
CA LEU A 145 12.60 4.64 9.55
C LEU A 145 13.75 3.65 9.34
N ALA A 146 13.41 2.38 9.43
CA ALA A 146 14.33 1.27 9.19
C ALA A 146 14.82 1.20 7.74
N SER A 147 15.89 0.42 7.51
CA SER A 147 16.42 0.14 6.17
C SER A 147 15.45 -0.68 5.32
N SER A 148 14.61 -1.51 5.95
CA SER A 148 13.53 -2.24 5.29
C SER A 148 12.37 -2.50 6.24
N PHE A 149 11.19 -2.76 5.67
CA PHE A 149 9.97 -3.09 6.37
C PHE A 149 9.42 -4.41 5.85
N THR A 150 9.33 -5.41 6.73
CA THR A 150 8.67 -6.68 6.39
C THR A 150 7.22 -6.63 6.86
N LEU A 151 6.31 -6.84 5.93
CA LEU A 151 4.88 -6.91 6.18
C LEU A 151 4.42 -8.36 6.06
N ARG A 152 3.58 -8.78 6.99
CA ARG A 152 3.00 -10.13 6.98
C ARG A 152 1.49 -10.08 7.18
N ARG A 153 0.80 -11.10 6.67
CA ARG A 153 -0.62 -11.29 6.93
C ARG A 153 -0.82 -12.10 8.20
N THR A 154 -1.57 -11.56 9.16
CA THR A 154 -1.92 -12.22 10.43
C THR A 154 -3.41 -12.04 10.69
N GLY A 155 -4.14 -13.13 10.89
CA GLY A 155 -5.60 -13.08 11.16
C GLY A 155 -6.38 -12.32 10.08
N GLY A 156 -6.01 -12.50 8.80
CA GLY A 156 -6.63 -11.82 7.66
C GLY A 156 -6.17 -10.38 7.41
N ARG A 157 -5.42 -9.76 8.32
CA ARG A 157 -4.94 -8.37 8.24
C ARG A 157 -3.45 -8.30 7.93
N TRP A 158 -3.04 -7.26 7.19
CA TRP A 158 -1.62 -6.95 6.99
C TRP A 158 -1.09 -6.14 8.17
N LEU A 159 0.08 -6.53 8.67
CA LEU A 159 0.79 -5.87 9.76
C LEU A 159 2.27 -5.71 9.40
N ILE A 160 2.88 -4.63 9.88
CA ILE A 160 4.33 -4.43 9.85
C ILE A 160 4.92 -5.32 10.93
N ALA A 161 5.62 -6.36 10.51
CA ALA A 161 6.08 -7.44 11.37
C ALA A 161 7.45 -7.16 11.96
N GLU A 162 8.35 -6.72 11.10
CA GLU A 162 9.78 -6.61 11.36
C GLU A 162 10.35 -5.43 10.58
N GLN A 163 11.54 -5.01 11.00
CA GLN A 163 12.24 -3.91 10.36
C GLN A 163 13.73 -4.23 10.31
N GLY A 164 14.35 -4.01 9.15
CA GLY A 164 15.79 -4.15 8.98
C GLY A 164 16.54 -3.09 9.77
N GLN A 165 17.64 -3.48 10.42
CA GLN A 165 18.53 -2.49 11.03
C GLN A 165 19.39 -1.83 9.94
N PRO A 166 19.64 -0.52 10.02
CA PRO A 166 20.65 0.12 9.17
C PRO A 166 22.03 -0.44 9.57
N SER A 167 22.79 -0.89 8.56
CA SER A 167 24.14 -1.41 8.68
C SER A 167 25.15 -0.35 9.10
#